data_AF-A0A8H8SY45-F1
#
_entry.id   AF-A0A8H8SY45-F1
#
_cell.length_a   1.000
_cell.length_b   1.000
_cell.length_c   1.000
_cell.angle_alpha   90.00
_cell.angle_beta   90.00
_cell.angle_gamma   90.00
#
_symmetry.space_group_name_H-M   'P 1'
#
loop_
_entity.id
_entity.type
_entity.pdbx_description
1 polymer ?
#
loop_
_entity_poly.entity_id
_entity_poly.type
_entity_poly.pdbx_seq_one_letter_code
_entity_poly.pdbx_strand_id
1 'polypeptide(L)'
;MLGAVAVSVLAFTFWVWTWGKGIPYIDQQPGQKWREKARVAARNRSKMLDQASVAWKAGQKSTAKTLSERGKHFGAQVERYNERASKEIFLSLNATYYSGTKEALEKIDLHGLFVNEALVYAQNHLDMCRDAGVTQRRSLPDAVTTARMGSPRSSLQ
;
A
#
# COMPACT_ATOMS: atom_id res chain seq x y z
N MET A 1 -22.17 62.32 -21.15
CA MET A 1 -21.72 61.69 -19.89
C MET A 1 -22.08 60.22 -19.98
N LEU A 2 -21.08 59.37 -20.26
CA LEU A 2 -20.57 58.33 -19.34
C LEU A 2 -21.64 57.27 -19.01
N GLY A 3 -21.49 55.98 -19.29
CA GLY A 3 -20.33 55.24 -19.79
C GLY A 3 -20.78 53.83 -20.20
N ALA A 4 -20.07 53.28 -21.18
CA ALA A 4 -20.23 51.93 -21.65
C ALA A 4 -19.98 50.94 -20.50
N VAL A 5 -21.00 50.15 -20.14
CA VAL A 5 -20.82 48.97 -19.30
C VAL A 5 -20.21 47.88 -20.18
N ALA A 6 -18.91 48.02 -20.44
CA ALA A 6 -18.10 46.96 -21.02
C ALA A 6 -17.84 45.92 -19.93
N VAL A 7 -18.81 45.02 -19.70
CA VAL A 7 -18.57 43.79 -18.97
C VAL A 7 -17.50 43.04 -19.75
N SER A 8 -16.28 43.09 -19.22
CA SER A 8 -15.09 42.54 -19.85
C SER A 8 -15.26 41.04 -20.05
N VAL A 9 -15.49 40.63 -21.30
CA VAL A 9 -15.47 39.22 -21.76
C VAL A 9 -14.17 38.50 -21.34
N LEU A 10 -13.11 39.27 -21.06
CA LEU A 10 -11.83 38.78 -20.53
C LEU A 10 -11.92 38.21 -19.10
N ALA A 11 -12.84 38.68 -18.25
CA ALA A 11 -13.01 38.12 -16.90
C ALA A 11 -13.82 36.81 -16.93
N PHE A 12 -14.74 36.66 -17.88
CA PHE A 12 -15.57 35.45 -18.03
C PHE A 12 -14.79 34.31 -18.69
N THR A 13 -13.87 34.61 -19.61
CA THR A 13 -12.99 33.61 -20.25
C THR A 13 -11.88 33.10 -19.32
N PHE A 14 -11.46 33.88 -18.31
CA PHE A 14 -10.55 33.39 -17.27
C PHE A 14 -11.26 32.43 -16.30
N TRP A 15 -12.54 32.66 -15.99
CA TRP A 15 -13.33 31.78 -15.12
C TRP A 15 -13.65 30.43 -15.78
N VAL A 16 -13.94 30.40 -17.08
CA VAL A 16 -14.27 29.17 -17.84
C VAL A 16 -13.03 28.31 -18.17
N TRP A 17 -11.82 28.87 -18.25
CA TRP A 17 -10.60 28.10 -18.59
C TRP A 17 -10.12 27.15 -17.48
N THR A 18 -10.54 27.36 -16.23
CA THR A 18 -10.13 26.50 -15.10
C THR A 18 -11.13 25.37 -14.78
N TRP A 19 -12.31 25.35 -15.39
CA TRP A 19 -13.35 24.33 -15.17
C TRP A 19 -13.22 23.06 -16.04
N GLY A 20 -12.20 22.99 -16.89
CA GLY A 20 -11.96 21.85 -17.81
C GLY A 20 -10.76 20.98 -17.47
N LYS A 21 -9.92 21.38 -16.50
CA LYS A 21 -8.82 20.56 -15.99
C LYS A 21 -9.16 20.18 -14.58
N GLY A 22 -9.89 19.07 -14.43
CA GLY A 22 -10.09 18.43 -13.14
C GLY A 22 -8.76 18.41 -12.40
N ILE A 23 -8.72 19.08 -11.25
CA ILE A 23 -7.59 18.97 -10.33
C ILE A 23 -7.45 17.46 -10.08
N PRO A 24 -6.31 16.82 -10.37
CA PRO A 24 -6.15 15.42 -10.04
C PRO A 24 -6.11 15.33 -8.52
N TYR A 25 -7.28 15.18 -7.90
CA TYR A 25 -7.39 14.74 -6.52
C TYR A 25 -7.00 13.26 -6.55
N ILE A 26 -5.69 13.02 -6.47
CA ILE A 26 -5.19 11.69 -6.16
C ILE A 26 -5.56 11.50 -4.70
N ASP A 27 -6.75 10.98 -4.44
CA ASP A 27 -7.09 10.39 -3.15
C ASP A 27 -6.12 9.21 -2.96
N GLN A 28 -4.94 9.48 -2.41
CA GLN A 28 -3.95 8.45 -2.18
C GLN A 28 -4.52 7.56 -1.09
N GLN A 29 -5.05 6.40 -1.47
CA GLN A 29 -5.51 5.41 -0.52
C GLN A 29 -4.43 5.20 0.56
N PRO A 30 -4.82 4.92 1.81
CA PRO A 30 -3.90 4.70 2.92
C PRO A 30 -2.74 3.76 2.53
N GLY A 31 -1.51 4.12 2.88
CA GLY A 31 -0.31 3.31 2.58
C GLY A 31 0.17 3.29 1.12
N GLN A 32 -0.55 3.84 0.13
CA GLN A 32 -0.14 3.80 -1.29
C GLN A 32 1.21 4.46 -1.55
N LYS A 33 1.48 5.59 -0.90
CA LYS A 33 2.78 6.29 -0.98
C LYS A 33 3.95 5.38 -0.57
N TRP A 34 3.74 4.50 0.40
CA TRP A 34 4.74 3.56 0.89
C TRP A 34 4.85 2.35 -0.02
N ARG A 35 3.73 1.82 -0.52
CA ARG A 35 3.73 0.76 -1.53
C ARG A 35 4.49 1.20 -2.78
N GLU A 36 4.36 2.45 -3.21
CA GLU A 36 5.12 2.93 -4.36
C GLU A 36 6.62 3.01 -4.08
N LYS A 37 7.03 3.52 -2.91
CA LYS A 37 8.44 3.49 -2.49
C LYS A 37 8.99 2.06 -2.42
N ALA A 38 8.19 1.10 -1.94
CA ALA A 38 8.55 -0.31 -1.93
C ALA A 38 8.75 -0.86 -3.35
N ARG A 39 7.86 -0.52 -4.29
CA ARG A 39 8.01 -0.93 -5.70
C ARG A 39 9.28 -0.37 -6.33
N VAL A 40 9.59 0.90 -6.10
CA VAL A 40 10.84 1.52 -6.59
C VAL A 40 12.05 0.78 -6.00
N ALA A 41 12.07 0.54 -4.69
CA ALA A 41 13.15 -0.18 -4.02
C ALA A 41 13.28 -1.64 -4.53
N ALA A 42 12.16 -2.31 -4.80
CA ALA A 42 12.16 -3.68 -5.34
C ALA A 42 12.75 -3.73 -6.76
N ARG A 43 12.40 -2.78 -7.63
CA ARG A 43 13.02 -2.67 -8.96
C ARG A 43 14.54 -2.48 -8.87
N ASN A 44 14.98 -1.61 -7.96
CA ASN A 44 16.42 -1.38 -7.74
C ASN A 44 17.11 -2.63 -7.17
N ARG A 45 16.46 -3.36 -6.25
CA ARG A 45 16.95 -4.64 -5.73
C ARG A 45 17.15 -5.64 -6.87
N SER A 46 16.14 -5.88 -7.70
CA SER A 46 16.24 -6.83 -8.81
C SER A 46 17.39 -6.45 -9.73
N LYS A 47 17.49 -5.18 -10.13
CA LYS A 47 18.59 -4.67 -10.96
C LYS A 47 19.97 -4.95 -10.36
N MET A 48 20.18 -4.71 -9.06
CA MET A 48 21.47 -4.97 -8.41
C MET A 48 21.79 -6.47 -8.31
N LEU A 49 20.78 -7.31 -8.02
CA LEU A 49 20.97 -8.75 -7.90
C LEU A 49 21.21 -9.43 -9.26
N ASP A 50 20.56 -8.94 -10.32
CA ASP A 50 20.80 -9.38 -11.70
C ASP A 50 22.24 -9.06 -12.11
N GLN A 51 22.69 -7.82 -11.87
CA GLN A 51 24.06 -7.40 -12.13
C GLN A 51 25.07 -8.19 -11.30
N ALA A 52 24.77 -8.46 -10.03
CA ALA A 52 25.61 -9.31 -9.17
C ALA A 52 25.76 -10.73 -9.74
N SER A 53 24.65 -11.30 -10.24
CA SER A 53 24.62 -12.63 -10.84
C SER A 53 25.44 -12.70 -12.13
N VAL A 54 25.38 -11.65 -12.96
CA VAL A 54 26.23 -11.53 -14.15
C VAL A 54 27.71 -11.43 -13.77
N ALA A 55 28.06 -10.56 -12.82
CA ALA A 55 29.44 -10.40 -12.34
C ALA A 55 30.01 -11.71 -11.74
N TRP A 56 29.18 -12.47 -11.03
CA TRP A 56 29.56 -13.77 -10.48
C TRP A 56 29.90 -14.77 -11.58
N LYS A 57 29.04 -14.87 -12.61
CA LYS A 57 29.28 -15.74 -13.78
C LYS A 57 30.52 -15.33 -14.57
N ALA A 58 30.85 -14.05 -14.59
CA ALA A 58 32.07 -13.52 -15.22
C ALA A 58 33.35 -13.68 -14.36
N GLY A 59 33.26 -14.31 -13.17
CA GLY A 59 34.41 -14.50 -12.28
C GLY A 59 34.80 -13.26 -11.46
N GLN A 60 34.07 -12.15 -11.58
CA GLN A 60 34.33 -10.89 -10.88
C GLN A 60 33.76 -10.91 -9.45
N LYS A 61 34.34 -11.74 -8.59
CA LYS A 61 33.80 -12.04 -7.24
C LYS A 61 33.66 -10.81 -6.33
N SER A 62 34.61 -9.87 -6.37
CA SER A 62 34.53 -8.63 -5.57
C SER A 62 33.37 -7.74 -6.00
N THR A 63 33.23 -7.50 -7.31
CA THR A 63 32.12 -6.73 -7.91
C THR A 63 30.78 -7.38 -7.59
N ALA A 64 30.68 -8.72 -7.73
CA ALA A 64 29.47 -9.46 -7.42
C ALA A 64 29.06 -9.30 -5.94
N LYS A 65 30.03 -9.34 -5.02
CA LYS A 65 29.78 -9.14 -3.58
C LYS A 65 29.23 -7.74 -3.29
N THR A 66 29.87 -6.69 -3.80
CA THR A 66 29.43 -5.30 -3.61
C THR A 66 28.02 -5.07 -4.15
N LEU A 67 27.71 -5.61 -5.33
CA LEU A 67 26.37 -5.51 -5.93
C LEU A 67 25.33 -6.30 -5.12
N SER A 68 25.69 -7.48 -4.61
CA SER A 68 24.82 -8.27 -3.73
C SER A 68 24.49 -7.54 -2.43
N GLU A 69 25.48 -6.90 -1.79
CA GLU A 69 25.29 -6.09 -0.59
C GLU A 69 24.36 -4.91 -0.83
N ARG A 70 24.51 -4.21 -1.97
CA ARG A 70 23.57 -3.17 -2.41
C ARG A 70 22.16 -3.72 -2.62
N GLY A 71 22.03 -4.89 -3.25
CA GLY A 71 20.76 -5.59 -3.42
C GLY A 71 20.08 -5.91 -2.08
N LYS A 72 20.83 -6.38 -1.09
CA LYS A 72 20.34 -6.61 0.28
C LYS A 72 19.86 -5.33 0.95
N HIS A 73 20.61 -4.23 0.78
CA HIS A 73 20.20 -2.93 1.31
C HIS A 73 18.86 -2.45 0.70
N PHE A 74 18.65 -2.61 -0.61
CA PHE A 74 17.35 -2.34 -1.21
C PHE A 74 16.27 -3.31 -0.72
N GLY A 75 16.61 -4.57 -0.47
CA GLY A 75 15.71 -5.55 0.15
C GLY A 75 15.18 -5.10 1.51
N ALA A 76 16.06 -4.63 2.40
CA ALA A 76 15.67 -4.08 3.69
C ALA A 76 14.77 -2.83 3.55
N GLN A 77 14.99 -2.01 2.53
CA GLN A 77 14.10 -0.86 2.25
C GLN A 77 12.71 -1.30 1.79
N VAL A 78 12.62 -2.33 0.93
CA VAL A 78 11.33 -2.89 0.49
C VAL A 78 10.52 -3.34 1.69
N GLU A 79 11.14 -4.09 2.60
CA GLU A 79 10.50 -4.57 3.83
C GLU A 79 10.01 -3.42 4.69
N ARG A 80 10.88 -2.45 5.02
CA ARG A 80 10.50 -1.27 5.82
C ARG A 80 9.38 -0.44 5.21
N TYR A 81 9.33 -0.31 3.88
CA TYR A 81 8.26 0.42 3.22
C TYR A 81 6.95 -0.37 3.19
N ASN A 82 7.00 -1.68 2.98
CA ASN A 82 5.82 -2.54 3.06
C ASN A 82 5.24 -2.59 4.48
N GLU A 83 6.08 -2.68 5.51
CA GLU A 83 5.65 -2.60 6.91
C GLU A 83 4.88 -1.29 7.18
N ARG A 84 5.44 -0.14 6.77
CA ARG A 84 4.77 1.16 6.91
C ARG A 84 3.45 1.24 6.14
N ALA A 85 3.43 0.69 4.93
CA ALA A 85 2.22 0.63 4.13
C ALA A 85 1.13 -0.19 4.83
N SER A 86 1.48 -1.40 5.27
CA SER A 86 0.55 -2.33 5.93
C SER A 86 -0.03 -1.70 7.19
N LYS A 87 0.79 -1.02 7.99
CA LYS A 87 0.34 -0.32 9.20
C LYS A 87 -0.63 0.81 8.90
N GLU A 88 -0.33 1.66 7.90
CA GLU A 88 -1.23 2.74 7.51
C GLU A 88 -2.57 2.22 6.97
N ILE A 89 -2.54 1.18 6.12
CA ILE A 89 -3.75 0.53 5.59
C ILE A 89 -4.57 -0.05 6.74
N PHE A 90 -3.95 -0.86 7.58
CA PHE A 90 -4.62 -1.54 8.68
C PHE A 90 -5.29 -0.56 9.65
N LEU A 91 -4.58 0.48 10.07
CA LEU A 91 -5.11 1.50 10.97
C LEU A 91 -6.26 2.30 10.36
N SER A 92 -6.21 2.56 9.04
CA SER A 92 -7.29 3.29 8.37
C SER A 92 -8.61 2.50 8.34
N LEU A 93 -8.53 1.16 8.27
CA LEU A 93 -9.69 0.28 8.25
C LEU A 93 -10.16 -0.09 9.66
N ASN A 94 -9.23 -0.10 10.63
CA ASN A 94 -9.48 -0.52 12.01
C ASN A 94 -9.07 0.60 12.98
N ALA A 95 -9.68 1.78 12.84
CA ALA A 95 -9.30 2.98 13.61
C ALA A 95 -9.36 2.78 15.14
N THR A 96 -10.28 1.94 15.62
CA THR A 96 -10.46 1.63 17.04
C THR A 96 -9.70 0.39 17.50
N TYR A 97 -8.92 -0.27 16.64
CA TYR A 97 -8.30 -1.57 16.95
C TYR A 97 -7.48 -1.59 18.24
N TYR A 98 -6.72 -0.52 18.48
CA TYR A 98 -5.85 -0.40 19.65
C TYR A 98 -6.56 0.20 20.88
N SER A 99 -7.89 0.39 20.85
CA SER A 99 -8.66 0.83 22.03
C SER A 99 -8.70 -0.25 23.12
N GLY A 100 -8.49 -1.52 22.75
CA GLY A 100 -8.57 -2.65 23.67
C GLY A 100 -9.99 -2.97 24.16
N THR A 101 -11.01 -2.34 23.58
CA THR A 101 -12.40 -2.66 23.92
C THR A 101 -12.82 -3.96 23.26
N LYS A 102 -13.75 -4.70 23.89
CA LYS A 102 -14.21 -6.00 23.34
C LYS A 102 -14.84 -5.83 21.97
N GLU A 103 -15.58 -4.74 21.76
CA GLU A 103 -16.25 -4.40 20.51
C GLU A 103 -15.25 -4.17 19.37
N ALA A 104 -14.07 -3.59 19.68
CA ALA A 104 -13.01 -3.42 18.69
C ALA A 104 -12.32 -4.74 18.33
N LEU A 105 -12.42 -5.75 19.21
CA LEU A 105 -11.87 -7.09 18.99
C LEU A 105 -12.87 -8.05 18.30
N GLU A 106 -14.13 -7.67 18.13
CA GLU A 106 -15.13 -8.55 17.48
C GLU A 106 -14.93 -8.70 15.97
N LYS A 107 -14.35 -7.69 15.32
CA LYS A 107 -14.16 -7.66 13.87
C LYS A 107 -12.82 -7.03 13.50
N ILE A 108 -12.15 -7.65 12.54
CA ILE A 108 -10.92 -7.14 11.92
C ILE A 108 -11.08 -7.09 10.40
N ASP A 109 -10.65 -5.99 9.79
CA ASP A 109 -10.57 -5.81 8.35
C ASP A 109 -9.11 -5.89 7.88
N LEU A 110 -8.83 -6.83 6.98
CA LEU A 110 -7.49 -7.12 6.44
C LEU A 110 -7.39 -6.78 4.94
N HIS A 111 -8.39 -6.12 4.36
CA HIS A 111 -8.36 -5.77 2.94
C HIS A 111 -7.21 -4.82 2.61
N GLY A 112 -6.64 -4.97 1.41
CA GLY A 112 -5.51 -4.16 0.94
C GLY A 112 -4.14 -4.58 1.49
N LEU A 113 -4.09 -5.45 2.50
CA LEU A 113 -2.87 -6.06 2.99
C LEU A 113 -2.40 -7.18 2.05
N PHE A 114 -1.09 -7.40 2.01
CA PHE A 114 -0.56 -8.61 1.40
C PHE A 114 -0.79 -9.83 2.31
N VAL A 115 -0.84 -11.03 1.74
CA VAL A 115 -1.18 -12.27 2.47
C VAL A 115 -0.34 -12.45 3.74
N ASN A 116 0.98 -12.25 3.65
CA ASN A 116 1.87 -12.39 4.80
C ASN A 116 1.64 -11.31 5.87
N GLU A 117 1.31 -10.09 5.46
CA GLU A 117 0.97 -8.99 6.36
C GLU A 117 -0.35 -9.28 7.08
N ALA A 118 -1.37 -9.69 6.32
CA ALA A 118 -2.68 -10.08 6.82
C ALA A 118 -2.58 -11.23 7.83
N LEU A 119 -1.73 -12.23 7.56
CA LEU A 119 -1.50 -13.35 8.47
C LEU A 119 -0.93 -12.88 9.82
N VAL A 120 0.03 -11.94 9.81
CA VAL A 120 0.60 -11.38 11.06
C VAL A 120 -0.45 -10.63 11.85
N TYR A 121 -1.24 -9.76 11.22
CA TYR A 121 -2.32 -9.04 11.90
C TYR A 121 -3.40 -9.99 12.42
N ALA A 122 -3.78 -11.01 11.64
CA ALA A 122 -4.75 -12.02 12.05
C ALA A 122 -4.26 -12.81 13.28
N GLN A 123 -2.99 -13.23 13.29
CA GLN A 123 -2.42 -13.95 14.43
C GLN A 123 -2.42 -13.08 15.69
N ASN A 124 -1.90 -11.85 15.59
CA ASN A 124 -1.90 -10.91 16.72
C ASN A 124 -3.32 -10.63 17.24
N HIS A 125 -4.29 -10.54 16.33
CA HIS A 125 -5.69 -10.35 16.70
C HIS A 125 -6.26 -11.52 17.49
N LEU A 126 -6.00 -12.75 17.05
CA LEU A 126 -6.44 -13.96 17.78
C LEU A 126 -5.83 -14.01 19.17
N ASP A 127 -4.57 -13.62 19.32
CA ASP A 127 -3.90 -13.57 20.63
C ASP A 127 -4.54 -12.48 21.52
N MET A 128 -4.82 -11.28 20.98
CA MET A 128 -5.54 -10.24 21.72
C MET A 128 -6.95 -10.67 22.14
N CYS A 129 -7.69 -11.37 21.28
CA CYS A 129 -9.01 -11.90 21.59
C CYS A 129 -8.95 -12.96 22.71
N ARG A 130 -7.92 -13.82 22.69
CA ARG A 130 -7.67 -14.81 23.75
C ARG A 130 -7.42 -14.12 25.08
N ASP A 131 -6.55 -13.11 25.10
CA ASP A 131 -6.17 -12.38 26.31
C ASP A 131 -7.34 -11.57 26.90
N ALA A 132 -8.17 -10.98 26.05
CA ALA A 132 -9.36 -10.24 26.47
C ALA A 132 -10.54 -11.13 26.91
N GLY A 133 -10.38 -12.47 26.84
CA GLY A 133 -11.44 -13.43 27.12
C GLY A 133 -12.62 -13.31 26.15
N VAL A 134 -12.40 -12.73 24.97
CA VAL A 134 -13.40 -12.65 23.89
C VAL A 134 -13.47 -14.03 23.24
N THR A 135 -14.16 -14.93 23.93
CA THR A 135 -14.43 -16.28 23.42
C THR A 135 -15.75 -16.23 22.66
N GLN A 136 -15.77 -15.68 21.45
CA GLN A 136 -16.94 -15.91 20.60
C GLN A 136 -16.62 -16.14 19.13
N ARG A 137 -16.76 -17.42 18.80
CA ARG A 137 -17.09 -18.01 17.50
C ARG A 137 -18.33 -17.31 16.91
N ARG A 138 -18.16 -16.17 16.24
CA ARG A 138 -19.09 -15.71 15.20
C ARG A 138 -18.39 -15.93 13.87
N SER A 139 -18.79 -17.01 13.21
CA SER A 139 -18.42 -17.30 11.83
C SER A 139 -18.56 -16.03 11.00
N LEU A 140 -17.52 -15.72 10.24
CA LEU A 140 -17.50 -14.77 9.14
C LEU A 140 -18.86 -14.77 8.43
N PRO A 141 -19.63 -13.67 8.38
CA PRO A 141 -20.77 -13.60 7.49
C PRO A 141 -20.23 -13.61 6.06
N ASP A 142 -20.30 -14.76 5.39
CA ASP A 142 -20.42 -15.03 3.94
C ASP A 142 -19.68 -14.15 2.90
N ALA A 143 -18.70 -13.34 3.29
CA ALA A 143 -17.95 -12.49 2.36
C ALA A 143 -16.84 -13.26 1.62
N VAL A 144 -16.56 -14.51 2.00
CA VAL A 144 -15.67 -15.42 1.25
C VAL A 144 -16.39 -16.03 0.03
N THR A 145 -17.72 -15.93 -0.09
CA THR A 145 -18.48 -16.56 -1.20
C THR A 145 -18.84 -15.59 -2.33
N THR A 146 -18.42 -14.32 -2.29
CA THR A 146 -18.52 -13.42 -3.46
C THR A 146 -17.15 -13.16 -4.10
N ALA A 147 -16.37 -14.23 -4.29
CA ALA A 147 -15.47 -14.30 -5.42
C ALA A 147 -16.32 -14.48 -6.69
N ARG A 148 -16.99 -13.40 -7.12
CA ARG A 148 -17.56 -13.32 -8.47
C ARG A 148 -16.38 -13.53 -9.41
N MET A 149 -16.40 -14.64 -10.14
CA MET A 149 -15.36 -15.09 -11.06
C MET A 149 -14.72 -13.91 -11.81
N GLY A 150 -13.53 -13.54 -11.36
CA GLY A 150 -12.68 -12.52 -11.93
C GLY A 150 -11.24 -13.03 -11.85
N SER A 151 -10.94 -13.97 -12.75
CA SER A 151 -9.62 -14.50 -13.14
C SER A 151 -8.45 -14.32 -12.14
N PRO A 152 -7.87 -15.40 -11.59
CA PRO A 152 -6.65 -15.30 -10.79
C PRO A 152 -5.50 -14.80 -11.68
N ARG A 153 -5.00 -13.58 -11.44
CA ARG A 153 -3.67 -13.20 -11.93
C ARG A 153 -2.64 -13.98 -11.13
N SER A 154 -2.29 -15.12 -11.72
CA SER A 154 -1.11 -15.92 -11.42
C SER A 154 0.11 -15.02 -11.18
N SER A 155 0.65 -15.12 -9.97
CA SER A 155 2.03 -14.77 -9.68
C SER A 155 2.92 -15.86 -10.28
N LEU A 156 3.46 -15.60 -11.47
CA LEU A 156 4.63 -16.29 -12.00
C LEU A 156 5.58 -15.25 -12.59
N GLN A 157 6.78 -15.21 -11.99
CA GLN A 157 8.02 -14.51 -12.37
C GLN A 157 8.13 -13.03 -11.99
#